data_AF-A0A3S9QLW3-F1
#
_entry.id   AF-A0A3S9QLW3-F1
#
_cell.length_a   1.000
_cell.length_b   1.000
_cell.length_c   1.000
_cell.angle_alpha   90.00
_cell.angle_beta   90.00
_cell.angle_gamma   90.00
#
_symmetry.space_group_name_H-M   'P 1'
#
loop_
_entity.id
_entity.type
_entity.pdbx_description
1 polymer ?
#
loop_
_entity_poly.entity_id
_entity_poly.type
_entity_poly.pdbx_seq_one_letter_code
_entity_poly.pdbx_strand_id
1 'polypeptide(L)'
;MVTFQLAVSAPQADAFLNSGYDLFSGFAVDAAAASSVTEVSDLMDLLCLRFPGSPYSADQPLDILHVPADPFTLDRLAVGPLHPQAFRGGVVEYPPFDGSGVARGGGIETDLLLVDPARLTVGSRLWRFYPGNPEPELRGIYHGVAYGWEDVAAGTFTATVPSPFLGPVIERDWGGVPCDVELGDDGQPAAVTMVSPVEPEEERDFTLLESGMWAKRIAVGQDAHIYTDFVTGEVSGIPVRVVRSVRDGQTLMFQVAAMLTDALYLDRARFQRWSTGIYTALVEPAHLTNQQRQEATPIQWDVADRPAVAARVGTPINFSEPTELLRETFNLLAQTAPPGWEEETLRVQLVGQSAIYEGYAKLAGDQNASLRVLPTAIIHHLRRLKQDRAIAGEDPFLVAVINVRKDGQGQLNVNAAEEPVWADLVPAEEWHNEVSAFPRSGENMPDWLLNRLARAHREAEVSHVGSPYSADLTAGIQWIGELQPTD
;
A
#
# COMPACT_ATOMS: atom_id res chain seq x y z
N MET A 1 -20.58 8.19 12.90
CA MET A 1 -19.13 8.22 12.61
C MET A 1 -18.65 6.81 12.38
N VAL A 2 -17.95 6.58 11.27
CA VAL A 2 -17.32 5.30 10.95
C VAL A 2 -16.18 5.02 11.94
N THR A 3 -16.04 3.75 12.32
CA THR A 3 -14.89 3.27 13.08
C THR A 3 -14.23 2.17 12.27
N PHE A 4 -12.96 2.36 11.93
CA PHE A 4 -12.16 1.33 11.25
C PHE A 4 -11.83 0.21 12.23
N GLN A 5 -12.03 -1.04 11.82
CA GLN A 5 -11.58 -2.24 12.51
C GLN A 5 -10.47 -2.90 11.70
N LEU A 6 -9.29 -3.03 12.30
CA LEU A 6 -8.12 -3.68 11.69
C LEU A 6 -7.32 -4.49 12.70
N ALA A 7 -6.57 -5.47 12.22
CA ALA A 7 -5.72 -6.30 13.07
C ALA A 7 -4.33 -5.68 13.27
N VAL A 8 -3.80 -5.84 14.47
CA VAL A 8 -2.43 -5.45 14.81
C VAL A 8 -1.69 -6.63 15.43
N SER A 9 -0.41 -6.76 15.11
CA SER A 9 0.41 -7.84 15.65
C SER A 9 0.65 -7.66 17.15
N ALA A 10 0.94 -8.74 17.88
CA ALA A 10 1.24 -8.65 19.32
C ALA A 10 2.36 -7.62 19.63
N PRO A 11 3.47 -7.55 18.86
CA PRO A 11 4.47 -6.49 19.07
C PRO A 11 3.93 -5.07 18.85
N GLN A 12 2.99 -4.85 17.94
CA GLN A 12 2.34 -3.55 17.74
C GLN A 12 1.40 -3.20 18.90
N ALA A 13 0.60 -4.16 19.37
CA ALA A 13 -0.24 -3.99 20.54
C ALA A 13 0.60 -3.65 21.79
N ASP A 14 1.75 -4.31 21.98
CA ASP A 14 2.69 -3.99 23.04
C ASP A 14 3.32 -2.60 22.85
N ALA A 15 3.65 -2.20 21.62
CA ALA A 15 4.19 -0.87 21.34
C ALA A 15 3.19 0.26 21.62
N PHE A 16 1.91 0.03 21.39
CA PHE A 16 0.83 0.96 21.78
C PHE A 16 0.84 1.19 23.29
N LEU A 17 0.71 0.12 24.08
CA LEU A 17 0.55 0.24 25.53
C LEU A 17 1.85 0.62 26.27
N ASN A 18 3.00 0.08 25.83
CA ASN A 18 4.26 0.22 26.55
C ASN A 18 5.14 1.37 26.05
N SER A 19 4.91 1.87 24.83
CA SER A 19 5.72 2.95 24.23
C SER A 19 4.90 4.13 23.73
N GLY A 20 3.57 4.07 23.87
CA GLY A 20 2.67 5.12 23.44
C GLY A 20 2.60 5.28 21.93
N TYR A 21 2.99 4.25 21.16
CA TYR A 21 3.01 4.33 19.69
C TYR A 21 1.62 4.76 19.17
N ASP A 22 1.58 5.68 18.22
CA ASP A 22 0.34 6.39 17.88
C ASP A 22 0.03 6.39 16.38
N LEU A 23 0.69 5.51 15.62
CA LEU A 23 0.47 5.39 14.18
C LEU A 23 -0.19 4.07 13.83
N PHE A 24 -1.07 4.09 12.83
CA PHE A 24 -1.77 2.91 12.33
C PHE A 24 -1.93 2.96 10.80
N SER A 25 -2.16 1.80 10.19
CA SER A 25 -2.43 1.64 8.76
C SER A 25 -2.84 0.21 8.43
N GLY A 26 -3.29 -0.02 7.20
CA GLY A 26 -3.47 -1.37 6.63
C GLY A 26 -4.91 -1.70 6.26
N PHE A 27 -5.18 -2.99 6.08
CA PHE A 27 -6.52 -3.46 5.76
C PHE A 27 -7.49 -3.28 6.93
N ALA A 28 -8.64 -2.71 6.63
CA ALA A 28 -9.69 -2.45 7.60
C ALA A 28 -11.09 -2.75 7.04
N VAL A 29 -12.05 -2.87 7.95
CA VAL A 29 -13.48 -2.90 7.67
C VAL A 29 -14.21 -1.90 8.57
N ASP A 30 -15.47 -1.58 8.28
CA ASP A 30 -16.30 -0.86 9.25
C ASP A 30 -16.59 -1.77 10.46
N ALA A 31 -16.20 -1.33 11.65
CA ALA A 31 -16.42 -2.05 12.91
C ALA A 31 -17.90 -2.37 13.14
N ALA A 32 -18.82 -1.51 12.70
CA ALA A 32 -20.25 -1.75 12.81
C ALA A 32 -20.71 -2.92 11.92
N ALA A 33 -20.13 -3.06 10.73
CA ALA A 33 -20.44 -4.17 9.83
C ALA A 33 -19.87 -5.51 10.32
N ALA A 34 -18.74 -5.46 11.04
CA ALA A 34 -18.05 -6.64 11.58
C ALA A 34 -18.44 -6.99 13.03
N SER A 35 -19.41 -6.30 13.64
CA SER A 35 -19.67 -6.39 15.08
C SER A 35 -20.12 -7.78 15.56
N SER A 36 -20.65 -8.63 14.67
CA SER A 36 -21.05 -10.00 14.98
C SER A 36 -19.92 -11.02 14.85
N VAL A 37 -18.76 -10.63 14.32
CA VAL A 37 -17.62 -11.52 14.08
C VAL A 37 -16.68 -11.46 15.27
N THR A 38 -16.71 -12.50 16.11
CA THR A 38 -15.87 -12.57 17.33
C THR A 38 -14.88 -13.73 17.31
N GLU A 39 -15.06 -14.71 16.43
CA GLU A 39 -14.15 -15.84 16.33
C GLU A 39 -12.85 -15.42 15.63
N VAL A 40 -11.70 -15.78 16.22
CA VAL A 40 -10.38 -15.35 15.72
C VAL A 40 -10.16 -15.83 14.28
N SER A 41 -10.52 -17.08 13.99
CA SER A 41 -10.38 -17.64 12.65
C SER A 41 -11.17 -16.86 11.60
N ASP A 42 -12.37 -16.39 11.95
CA ASP A 42 -13.23 -15.61 11.06
C ASP A 42 -12.70 -14.18 10.86
N LEU A 43 -12.18 -13.55 11.92
CA LEU A 43 -11.52 -12.24 11.84
C LEU A 43 -10.27 -12.29 10.96
N MET A 44 -9.50 -13.39 11.02
CA MET A 44 -8.35 -13.60 10.15
C MET A 44 -8.73 -13.70 8.67
N ASP A 45 -9.87 -14.35 8.36
CA ASP A 45 -10.37 -14.42 6.99
C ASP A 45 -10.86 -13.04 6.53
N LEU A 46 -11.65 -12.37 7.36
CA LEU A 46 -12.23 -11.05 7.10
C LEU A 46 -11.16 -9.99 6.78
N LEU A 47 -10.04 -10.01 7.51
CA LEU A 47 -8.95 -9.03 7.38
C LEU A 47 -7.77 -9.52 6.53
N CYS A 48 -7.96 -10.63 5.80
CA CYS A 48 -6.96 -11.25 4.93
C CYS A 48 -5.60 -11.53 5.60
N LEU A 49 -5.61 -12.09 6.82
CA LEU A 49 -4.41 -12.28 7.65
C LEU A 49 -3.67 -13.61 7.40
N ARG A 50 -4.11 -14.43 6.43
CA ARG A 50 -3.50 -15.75 6.13
C ARG A 50 -2.47 -15.73 5.00
N PHE A 51 -1.65 -14.69 4.97
CA PHE A 51 -0.57 -14.55 3.99
C PHE A 51 0.72 -15.30 4.44
N PRO A 52 1.66 -15.60 3.52
CA PRO A 52 2.92 -16.23 3.85
C PRO A 52 3.72 -15.46 4.91
N GLY A 53 4.18 -16.14 5.96
CA GLY A 53 4.92 -15.51 7.06
C GLY A 53 4.06 -14.65 7.99
N SER A 54 2.73 -14.81 7.94
CA SER A 54 1.81 -14.10 8.84
C SER A 54 2.18 -14.28 10.32
N PRO A 55 2.20 -13.20 11.12
CA PRO A 55 2.41 -13.27 12.57
C PRO A 55 1.15 -13.71 13.33
N TYR A 56 0.03 -13.94 12.62
CA TYR A 56 -1.27 -14.27 13.20
C TYR A 56 -1.55 -15.77 13.09
N SER A 57 -2.23 -16.33 14.09
CA SER A 57 -2.66 -17.73 14.08
C SER A 57 -4.05 -17.90 14.70
N ALA A 58 -4.83 -18.84 14.17
CA ALA A 58 -6.24 -19.04 14.56
C ALA A 58 -6.40 -19.63 15.98
N ASP A 59 -5.33 -20.19 16.53
CA ASP A 59 -5.27 -20.76 17.88
C ASP A 59 -4.66 -19.79 18.92
N GLN A 60 -4.30 -18.58 18.51
CA GLN A 60 -3.73 -17.55 19.39
C GLN A 60 -4.69 -16.36 19.53
N PRO A 61 -4.57 -15.57 20.62
CA PRO A 61 -5.31 -14.31 20.72
C PRO A 61 -4.97 -13.36 19.57
N LEU A 62 -5.96 -12.59 19.12
CA LEU A 62 -5.84 -11.59 18.07
C LEU A 62 -6.15 -10.21 18.63
N ASP A 63 -5.21 -9.28 18.48
CA ASP A 63 -5.43 -7.89 18.85
C ASP A 63 -6.03 -7.12 17.65
N ILE A 64 -7.14 -6.43 17.91
CA ILE A 64 -7.92 -5.67 16.95
C ILE A 64 -7.97 -4.22 17.43
N LEU A 65 -7.63 -3.31 16.54
CA LEU A 65 -7.69 -1.88 16.76
C LEU A 65 -8.98 -1.31 16.15
N HIS A 66 -9.73 -0.57 16.97
CA HIS A 66 -10.85 0.26 16.56
C HIS A 66 -10.42 1.71 16.51
N VAL A 67 -10.46 2.33 15.34
CA VAL A 67 -10.05 3.74 15.13
C VAL A 67 -11.21 4.55 14.59
N PRO A 68 -11.73 5.52 15.35
CA PRO A 68 -12.69 6.49 14.83
C PRO A 68 -12.13 7.22 13.61
N ALA A 69 -12.97 7.45 12.60
CA ALA A 69 -12.57 8.23 11.43
C ALA A 69 -12.15 9.66 11.83
N ASP A 70 -11.12 10.17 11.16
CA ASP A 70 -10.55 11.50 11.38
C ASP A 70 -10.38 12.22 10.02
N PRO A 71 -10.47 13.57 9.97
CA PRO A 71 -10.32 14.35 8.74
C PRO A 71 -8.99 14.14 8.00
N PHE A 72 -7.92 13.77 8.71
CA PHE A 72 -6.61 13.49 8.14
C PHE A 72 -6.38 12.02 7.81
N THR A 73 -7.29 11.12 8.20
CA THR A 73 -7.22 9.72 7.79
C THR A 73 -7.59 9.59 6.32
N LEU A 74 -6.72 8.95 5.54
CA LEU A 74 -6.95 8.64 4.14
C LEU A 74 -7.21 7.13 3.99
N ASP A 75 -8.35 6.80 3.40
CA ASP A 75 -8.78 5.42 3.15
C ASP A 75 -9.37 5.29 1.74
N ARG A 76 -9.27 4.09 1.17
CA ARG A 76 -9.80 3.70 -0.14
C ARG A 76 -10.23 2.24 -0.11
N LEU A 77 -10.98 1.79 -1.12
CA LEU A 77 -11.21 0.36 -1.31
C LEU A 77 -9.89 -0.37 -1.61
N ALA A 78 -9.65 -1.50 -0.94
CA ALA A 78 -8.51 -2.37 -1.18
C ALA A 78 -8.79 -3.27 -2.40
N VAL A 79 -8.51 -2.76 -3.60
CA VAL A 79 -8.88 -3.43 -4.86
C VAL A 79 -7.67 -3.74 -5.72
N GLY A 80 -7.78 -4.80 -6.52
CA GLY A 80 -6.70 -5.27 -7.38
C GLY A 80 -6.43 -4.37 -8.59
N PRO A 81 -5.34 -4.62 -9.35
CA PRO A 81 -4.86 -3.73 -10.41
C PRO A 81 -5.78 -3.47 -11.60
N LEU A 82 -6.77 -4.34 -11.81
CA LEU A 82 -7.75 -4.27 -12.90
C LEU A 82 -9.15 -3.85 -12.41
N HIS A 83 -9.29 -3.52 -11.14
CA HIS A 83 -10.57 -3.09 -10.58
C HIS A 83 -10.83 -1.62 -10.93
N PRO A 84 -12.06 -1.20 -11.29
CA PRO A 84 -12.35 0.18 -11.70
C PRO A 84 -12.04 1.29 -10.67
N GLN A 85 -11.84 0.91 -9.40
CA GLN A 85 -11.45 1.80 -8.30
C GLN A 85 -9.95 1.72 -7.97
N ALA A 86 -9.14 1.04 -8.79
CA ALA A 86 -7.70 0.92 -8.57
C ALA A 86 -7.05 2.32 -8.57
N PHE A 87 -6.31 2.59 -7.51
CA PHE A 87 -5.53 3.82 -7.34
C PHE A 87 -4.05 3.47 -7.46
N ARG A 88 -3.30 4.16 -8.33
CA ARG A 88 -1.86 3.95 -8.56
C ARG A 88 -1.45 2.47 -8.76
N GLY A 89 -2.21 1.76 -9.59
CA GLY A 89 -1.98 0.33 -9.86
C GLY A 89 -2.72 -0.62 -8.91
N GLY A 90 -3.50 -0.11 -7.96
CA GLY A 90 -4.27 -0.94 -7.03
C GLY A 90 -3.38 -1.63 -5.99
N VAL A 91 -3.94 -2.64 -5.35
CA VAL A 91 -3.27 -3.47 -4.34
C VAL A 91 -2.86 -4.79 -4.99
N VAL A 92 -1.57 -5.10 -4.91
CA VAL A 92 -1.02 -6.44 -5.15
C VAL A 92 -0.57 -7.00 -3.82
N GLU A 93 -1.23 -8.07 -3.38
CA GLU A 93 -1.06 -8.68 -2.05
C GLU A 93 -1.24 -10.19 -2.16
N TYR A 94 -0.65 -10.93 -1.23
CA TYR A 94 -0.76 -12.39 -1.20
C TYR A 94 -2.20 -12.86 -0.90
N PRO A 95 -2.58 -14.08 -1.34
CA PRO A 95 -3.78 -14.75 -0.87
C PRO A 95 -3.86 -14.72 0.68
N PRO A 96 -5.07 -14.59 1.27
CA PRO A 96 -6.39 -14.76 0.63
C PRO A 96 -6.94 -13.49 -0.03
N PHE A 97 -6.18 -12.40 -0.12
CA PHE A 97 -6.61 -11.22 -0.86
C PHE A 97 -6.90 -11.57 -2.33
N ASP A 98 -8.06 -11.14 -2.83
CA ASP A 98 -8.53 -11.46 -4.19
C ASP A 98 -8.70 -10.24 -5.09
N GLY A 99 -8.40 -9.04 -4.59
CA GLY A 99 -8.54 -7.79 -5.35
C GLY A 99 -9.97 -7.32 -5.56
N SER A 100 -10.99 -7.97 -4.96
CA SER A 100 -12.39 -7.60 -5.14
C SER A 100 -12.80 -6.32 -4.39
N GLY A 101 -12.03 -5.91 -3.38
CA GLY A 101 -12.46 -4.85 -2.45
C GLY A 101 -13.50 -5.30 -1.44
N VAL A 102 -13.66 -6.62 -1.25
CA VAL A 102 -14.69 -7.19 -0.40
C VAL A 102 -14.06 -8.13 0.64
N ALA A 103 -14.36 -7.87 1.90
CA ALA A 103 -13.96 -8.66 3.06
C ALA A 103 -14.99 -9.75 3.36
N ARG A 104 -14.54 -10.98 3.64
CA ARG A 104 -15.40 -12.14 3.92
C ARG A 104 -14.88 -12.95 5.11
N GLY A 105 -15.75 -13.21 6.08
CA GLY A 105 -15.43 -14.01 7.27
C GLY A 105 -16.61 -14.02 8.24
N GLY A 106 -16.80 -15.11 9.02
CA GLY A 106 -17.88 -15.16 10.02
C GLY A 106 -19.30 -15.01 9.46
N GLY A 107 -19.50 -15.40 8.19
CA GLY A 107 -20.79 -15.32 7.51
C GLY A 107 -21.21 -13.92 7.05
N ILE A 108 -20.33 -12.91 7.15
CA ILE A 108 -20.58 -11.56 6.64
C ILE A 108 -19.80 -11.26 5.37
N GLU A 109 -20.29 -10.27 4.63
CA GLU A 109 -19.61 -9.65 3.50
C GLU A 109 -19.68 -8.13 3.66
N THR A 110 -18.56 -7.42 3.56
CA THR A 110 -18.47 -5.96 3.70
C THR A 110 -17.33 -5.39 2.86
N ASP A 111 -17.26 -4.07 2.70
CA ASP A 111 -16.17 -3.41 1.98
C ASP A 111 -14.83 -3.66 2.70
N LEU A 112 -13.82 -4.12 1.96
CA LEU A 112 -12.43 -4.17 2.41
C LEU A 112 -11.75 -2.86 2.06
N LEU A 113 -11.21 -2.19 3.07
CA LEU A 113 -10.57 -0.89 2.97
C LEU A 113 -9.06 -1.05 3.08
N LEU A 114 -8.32 -0.13 2.47
CA LEU A 114 -6.91 0.13 2.74
C LEU A 114 -6.79 1.52 3.34
N VAL A 115 -6.34 1.59 4.59
CA VAL A 115 -6.06 2.84 5.30
C VAL A 115 -4.57 3.16 5.16
N ASP A 116 -4.27 4.32 4.60
CA ASP A 116 -2.89 4.81 4.51
C ASP A 116 -2.36 5.16 5.92
N PRO A 117 -1.03 5.24 6.11
CA PRO A 117 -0.44 5.67 7.37
C PRO A 117 -1.07 6.95 7.92
N ALA A 118 -1.61 6.84 9.13
CA ALA A 118 -2.26 7.93 9.84
C ALA A 118 -1.92 7.88 11.34
N ARG A 119 -2.16 8.99 12.03
CA ARG A 119 -2.13 9.04 13.49
C ARG A 119 -3.47 8.57 14.04
N LEU A 120 -3.45 7.88 15.17
CA LEU A 120 -4.66 7.47 15.89
C LEU A 120 -5.54 8.66 16.28
N THR A 121 -6.85 8.44 16.20
CA THR A 121 -7.87 9.38 16.65
C THR A 121 -8.17 9.19 18.13
N VAL A 122 -8.42 10.27 18.87
CA VAL A 122 -8.91 10.20 20.25
C VAL A 122 -10.12 9.26 20.34
N GLY A 123 -10.12 8.40 21.35
CA GLY A 123 -11.16 7.38 21.55
C GLY A 123 -10.92 6.07 20.78
N SER A 124 -9.78 5.92 20.12
CA SER A 124 -9.35 4.61 19.57
C SER A 124 -9.25 3.57 20.68
N ARG A 125 -9.60 2.32 20.39
CA ARG A 125 -9.67 1.22 21.36
C ARG A 125 -8.90 0.00 20.85
N LEU A 126 -8.10 -0.60 21.73
CA LEU A 126 -7.42 -1.85 21.48
C LEU A 126 -8.17 -2.99 22.17
N TRP A 127 -8.67 -3.94 21.39
CA TRP A 127 -9.40 -5.11 21.85
C TRP A 127 -8.59 -6.37 21.62
N ARG A 128 -8.71 -7.34 22.52
CA ARG A 128 -8.14 -8.68 22.38
C ARG A 128 -9.24 -9.72 22.26
N PHE A 129 -9.22 -10.43 21.14
CA PHE A 129 -10.11 -11.55 20.86
C PHE A 129 -9.40 -12.87 21.18
N TYR A 130 -10.14 -13.85 21.69
CA TYR A 130 -9.61 -15.15 22.10
C TYR A 130 -10.34 -16.27 21.34
N PRO A 131 -9.63 -17.29 20.82
CA PRO A 131 -10.28 -18.41 20.13
C PRO A 131 -11.34 -19.09 20.99
N GLY A 132 -12.54 -19.28 20.44
CA GLY A 132 -13.67 -19.89 21.14
C GLY A 132 -14.29 -19.05 22.28
N ASN A 133 -13.89 -17.79 22.46
CA ASN A 133 -14.51 -16.87 23.41
C ASN A 133 -15.19 -15.72 22.66
N PRO A 134 -16.52 -15.57 22.75
CA PRO A 134 -17.24 -14.49 22.08
C PRO A 134 -17.04 -13.12 22.73
N GLU A 135 -16.51 -13.04 23.95
CA GLU A 135 -16.33 -11.78 24.69
C GLU A 135 -14.87 -11.30 24.59
N PRO A 136 -14.58 -10.28 23.76
CA PRO A 136 -13.25 -9.69 23.69
C PRO A 136 -12.93 -8.84 24.92
N GLU A 137 -11.65 -8.73 25.23
CA GLU A 137 -11.12 -7.94 26.33
C GLU A 137 -10.68 -6.55 25.83
N LEU A 138 -11.14 -5.48 26.47
CA LEU A 138 -10.62 -4.14 26.21
C LEU A 138 -9.25 -3.99 26.90
N ARG A 139 -8.20 -3.77 26.10
CA ARG A 139 -6.82 -3.66 26.57
C ARG A 139 -6.35 -2.22 26.76
N GLY A 140 -6.81 -1.32 25.89
CA GLY A 140 -6.38 0.08 25.95
C GLY A 140 -7.30 1.06 25.24
N ILE A 141 -7.20 2.32 25.65
CA ILE A 141 -7.92 3.46 25.08
C ILE A 141 -6.91 4.56 24.76
N TYR A 142 -6.96 5.11 23.55
CA TYR A 142 -6.11 6.24 23.16
C TYR A 142 -6.80 7.58 23.48
N HIS A 143 -6.10 8.43 24.23
CA HIS A 143 -6.61 9.71 24.77
C HIS A 143 -5.98 10.94 24.10
N GLY A 144 -5.46 10.78 22.88
CA GLY A 144 -4.82 11.87 22.13
C GLY A 144 -3.34 12.01 22.43
N VAL A 145 -2.69 12.95 21.76
CA VAL A 145 -1.23 13.11 21.78
C VAL A 145 -0.69 13.55 23.13
N ALA A 146 -1.53 14.17 23.95
CA ALA A 146 -1.16 14.68 25.26
C ALA A 146 -1.01 13.55 26.29
N TYR A 147 -1.89 12.55 26.26
CA TYR A 147 -1.96 11.47 27.24
C TYR A 147 -1.52 10.11 26.67
N GLY A 148 -1.66 9.90 25.37
CA GLY A 148 -1.34 8.65 24.70
C GLY A 148 -2.31 7.53 25.04
N TRP A 149 -1.78 6.33 25.26
CA TRP A 149 -2.56 5.14 25.57
C TRP A 149 -2.76 4.96 27.08
N GLU A 150 -4.00 4.78 27.50
CA GLU A 150 -4.35 4.18 28.79
C GLU A 150 -4.29 2.65 28.65
N ASP A 151 -3.48 1.98 29.47
CA ASP A 151 -3.62 0.54 29.72
C ASP A 151 -4.80 0.34 30.69
N VAL A 152 -5.85 -0.33 30.24
CA VAL A 152 -7.09 -0.48 31.02
C VAL A 152 -6.91 -1.34 32.27
N ALA A 153 -5.98 -2.30 32.24
CA ALA A 153 -5.71 -3.15 33.40
C ALA A 153 -4.89 -2.42 34.46
N ALA A 154 -3.92 -1.60 34.03
CA ALA A 154 -3.02 -0.88 34.93
C ALA A 154 -3.53 0.52 35.32
N GLY A 155 -4.40 1.13 34.52
CA GLY A 155 -4.83 2.52 34.65
C GLY A 155 -3.71 3.54 34.40
N THR A 156 -2.67 3.14 33.66
CA THR A 156 -1.48 3.96 33.40
C THR A 156 -1.49 4.53 32.00
N PHE A 157 -1.02 5.78 31.87
CA PHE A 157 -0.93 6.48 30.59
C PHE A 157 0.50 6.46 30.04
N THR A 158 0.62 6.11 28.76
CA THR A 158 1.89 6.12 28.03
C THR A 158 1.74 6.89 26.72
N ALA A 159 2.48 7.98 26.57
CA ALA A 159 2.54 8.76 25.34
C ALA A 159 3.90 8.61 24.64
N THR A 160 3.90 8.83 23.33
CA THR A 160 5.13 8.94 22.52
C THR A 160 5.29 10.35 21.99
N VAL A 161 6.51 10.72 21.60
CA VAL A 161 6.75 12.01 20.95
C VAL A 161 6.02 12.03 19.61
N PRO A 162 5.01 12.90 19.41
CA PRO A 162 4.20 12.84 18.21
C PRO A 162 5.01 13.18 16.96
N SER A 163 4.87 12.36 15.91
CA SER A 163 5.55 12.60 14.64
C SER A 163 4.96 13.82 13.93
N PRO A 164 5.74 14.85 13.56
CA PRO A 164 5.19 16.00 12.83
C PRO A 164 4.71 15.61 11.41
N PHE A 165 5.12 14.45 10.89
CA PHE A 165 4.80 14.01 9.53
C PHE A 165 3.43 13.35 9.36
N LEU A 166 2.73 13.05 10.46
CA LEU A 166 1.42 12.41 10.45
C LEU A 166 0.54 12.97 11.57
N GLY A 167 -0.68 13.38 11.21
CA GLY A 167 -1.66 13.96 12.12
C GLY A 167 -1.64 15.50 12.13
N PRO A 168 -2.53 16.13 12.92
CA PRO A 168 -2.67 17.57 12.96
C PRO A 168 -1.47 18.26 13.60
N VAL A 169 -1.10 19.38 12.98
CA VAL A 169 -0.10 20.35 13.42
C VAL A 169 -0.74 21.72 13.32
N ILE A 170 -0.57 22.56 14.35
CA ILE A 170 -0.96 23.96 14.32
C ILE A 170 0.28 24.84 14.11
N GLU A 171 0.19 25.79 13.19
CA GLU A 171 1.25 26.77 12.99
C GLU A 171 1.27 27.82 14.12
N ARG A 172 2.45 28.05 14.68
CA ARG A 172 2.75 29.12 15.65
C ARG A 172 3.91 29.97 15.13
N ASP A 173 4.12 31.14 15.73
CA ASP A 173 5.23 32.03 15.33
C ASP A 173 6.63 31.40 15.47
N TRP A 174 6.74 30.31 16.23
CA TRP A 174 7.98 29.55 16.47
C TRP A 174 8.01 28.19 15.75
N GLY A 175 7.00 27.89 14.93
CA GLY A 175 6.91 26.71 14.08
C GLY A 175 5.64 25.87 14.31
N GLY A 176 5.53 24.79 13.54
CA GLY A 176 4.43 23.83 13.63
C GLY A 176 4.51 22.96 14.89
N VAL A 177 3.40 22.89 15.63
CA VAL A 177 3.28 22.13 16.88
C VAL A 177 2.24 21.02 16.72
N PRO A 178 2.59 19.73 16.96
CA PRO A 178 1.61 18.65 16.98
C PRO A 178 0.47 18.93 17.95
N CYS A 179 -0.76 18.65 17.55
CA CYS A 179 -1.93 18.91 18.39
C CYS A 179 -3.06 17.91 18.17
N ASP A 180 -3.96 17.83 19.15
CA ASP A 180 -5.32 17.31 18.96
C ASP A 180 -6.28 18.46 18.68
N VAL A 181 -7.27 18.23 17.82
CA VAL A 181 -8.27 19.24 17.42
C VAL A 181 -9.61 18.92 18.07
N GLU A 182 -10.21 19.91 18.74
CA GLU A 182 -11.56 19.85 19.27
C GLU A 182 -12.51 20.67 18.40
N LEU A 183 -13.60 20.04 17.94
CA LEU A 183 -14.61 20.70 17.13
C LEU A 183 -15.66 21.39 18.01
N GLY A 184 -16.14 22.55 17.57
CA GLY A 184 -17.31 23.22 18.13
C GLY A 184 -18.62 22.64 17.60
N ASP A 185 -19.74 23.17 18.08
CA ASP A 185 -21.10 22.78 17.66
C ASP A 185 -21.38 23.04 16.17
N ASP A 186 -20.59 23.90 15.53
CA ASP A 186 -20.66 24.23 14.10
C ASP A 186 -19.79 23.29 13.23
N GLY A 187 -19.16 22.28 13.83
CA GLY A 187 -18.30 21.32 13.16
C GLY A 187 -16.95 21.90 12.71
N GLN A 188 -16.57 23.10 13.18
CA GLN A 188 -15.27 23.73 12.89
C GLN A 188 -14.32 23.59 14.09
N PRO A 189 -13.00 23.70 13.89
CA PRO A 189 -12.04 23.76 14.99
C PRO A 189 -12.38 24.89 15.95
N ALA A 190 -12.58 24.56 17.23
CA ALA A 190 -12.89 25.51 18.30
C ALA A 190 -11.77 25.58 19.34
N ALA A 191 -11.00 24.49 19.50
CA ALA A 191 -9.79 24.48 20.30
C ALA A 191 -8.77 23.49 19.76
N VAL A 192 -7.51 23.69 20.13
CA VAL A 192 -6.47 22.68 19.95
C VAL A 192 -5.72 22.45 21.25
N THR A 193 -5.30 21.22 21.48
CA THR A 193 -4.37 20.86 22.55
C THR A 193 -3.00 20.61 21.93
N MET A 194 -2.11 21.59 22.04
CA MET A 194 -0.73 21.53 21.56
C MET A 194 0.13 20.68 22.50
N VAL A 195 1.05 19.90 21.93
CA VAL A 195 1.91 18.98 22.69
C VAL A 195 3.36 19.11 22.27
N SER A 196 4.25 19.13 23.25
CA SER A 196 5.70 19.18 23.08
C SER A 196 6.41 18.22 24.03
N PRO A 197 7.49 17.53 23.61
CA PRO A 197 8.30 16.68 24.49
C PRO A 197 9.16 17.48 25.49
N VAL A 198 9.27 18.81 25.31
CA VAL A 198 10.02 19.72 26.17
C VAL A 198 9.19 20.98 26.43
N GLU A 199 9.45 21.68 27.53
CA GLU A 199 8.78 22.96 27.81
C GLU A 199 9.17 23.98 26.72
N PRO A 200 8.21 24.51 25.94
CA PRO A 200 8.51 25.55 24.94
C PRO A 200 8.95 26.84 25.63
N GLU A 201 10.08 27.43 25.20
CA GLU A 201 10.56 28.71 25.75
C GLU A 201 9.80 29.90 25.15
N GLU A 202 9.32 29.72 23.92
CA GLU A 202 8.68 30.72 23.09
C GLU A 202 7.22 31.00 23.48
N GLU A 203 6.55 30.04 24.14
CA GLU A 203 5.16 30.15 24.54
C GLU A 203 4.92 29.62 25.96
N ARG A 204 4.42 30.48 26.84
CA ARG A 204 4.15 30.15 28.25
C ARG A 204 2.87 29.33 28.44
N ASP A 205 2.67 28.86 29.67
CA ASP A 205 1.46 28.19 30.16
C ASP A 205 1.26 26.77 29.64
N PHE A 206 2.32 26.15 29.10
CA PHE A 206 2.36 24.70 28.97
C PHE A 206 2.44 24.06 30.36
N THR A 207 1.74 22.94 30.54
CA THR A 207 1.76 22.17 31.78
C THR A 207 2.35 20.80 31.51
N LEU A 208 3.28 20.36 32.36
CA LEU A 208 3.81 19.00 32.32
C LEU A 208 2.73 18.02 32.80
N LEU A 209 2.37 17.08 31.93
CA LEU A 209 1.40 16.03 32.22
C LEU A 209 2.09 14.77 32.78
N GLU A 210 1.28 13.87 33.34
CA GLU A 210 1.75 12.57 33.86
C GLU A 210 2.36 11.67 32.78
N SER A 211 1.97 11.89 31.51
CA SER A 211 2.55 11.24 30.34
C SER A 211 3.99 11.67 30.03
N GLY A 212 4.50 12.69 30.74
CA GLY A 212 5.81 13.31 30.49
C GLY A 212 5.80 14.36 29.37
N MET A 213 4.64 14.63 28.77
CA MET A 213 4.47 15.64 27.73
C MET A 213 4.11 17.00 28.32
N TRP A 214 4.59 18.06 27.68
CA TRP A 214 4.11 19.42 27.94
C TRP A 214 2.91 19.69 27.03
N ALA A 215 1.79 20.07 27.62
CA ALA A 215 0.57 20.36 26.86
C ALA A 215 0.01 21.74 27.17
N LYS A 216 -0.60 22.35 26.15
CA LYS A 216 -1.36 23.61 26.29
C LYS A 216 -2.58 23.57 25.40
N ARG A 217 -3.75 23.77 25.99
CA ARG A 217 -5.01 23.95 25.26
C ARG A 217 -5.24 25.42 24.96
N ILE A 218 -5.54 25.75 23.71
CA ILE A 218 -5.92 27.11 23.28
C ILE A 218 -7.25 27.07 22.53
N ALA A 219 -8.04 28.13 22.66
CA ALA A 219 -9.18 28.34 21.77
C ALA A 219 -8.67 28.80 20.40
N VAL A 220 -9.31 28.34 19.33
CA VAL A 220 -8.97 28.71 17.94
C VAL A 220 -10.21 29.16 17.18
N GLY A 221 -9.99 29.99 16.17
CA GLY A 221 -11.01 30.37 15.19
C GLY A 221 -10.80 29.66 13.86
N GLN A 222 -11.67 29.95 12.89
CA GLN A 222 -11.62 29.39 11.52
C GLN A 222 -10.36 29.81 10.74
N ASP A 223 -9.65 30.83 11.19
CA ASP A 223 -8.40 31.34 10.61
C ASP A 223 -7.15 30.61 11.14
N ALA A 224 -7.30 29.67 12.08
CA ALA A 224 -6.19 28.87 12.57
C ALA A 224 -5.61 28.00 11.45
N HIS A 225 -4.30 28.12 11.25
CA HIS A 225 -3.59 27.32 10.26
C HIS A 225 -3.26 25.94 10.85
N ILE A 226 -4.20 25.00 10.69
CA ILE A 226 -4.05 23.61 11.11
C ILE A 226 -3.93 22.73 9.87
N TYR A 227 -2.88 21.91 9.83
CA TYR A 227 -2.53 21.10 8.67
C TYR A 227 -1.87 19.78 9.10
N THR A 228 -1.60 18.90 8.14
CA THR A 228 -0.67 17.79 8.31
C THR A 228 0.44 17.90 7.29
N ASP A 229 1.67 17.57 7.68
CA ASP A 229 2.79 17.52 6.74
C ASP A 229 2.67 16.27 5.86
N PHE A 230 2.83 16.46 4.55
CA PHE A 230 2.93 15.41 3.56
C PHE A 230 4.32 15.46 2.93
N VAL A 231 5.27 14.77 3.56
CA VAL A 231 6.65 14.68 3.09
C VAL A 231 6.83 13.40 2.29
N THR A 232 7.05 13.53 0.99
CA THR A 232 7.31 12.42 0.07
C THR A 232 8.73 12.45 -0.47
N GLY A 233 9.17 11.36 -1.05
CA GLY A 233 10.41 11.25 -1.80
C GLY A 233 10.54 9.87 -2.43
N GLU A 234 11.76 9.49 -2.75
CA GLU A 234 12.08 8.21 -3.37
C GLU A 234 13.23 7.52 -2.65
N VAL A 235 13.10 6.20 -2.48
CA VAL A 235 14.15 5.29 -2.00
C VAL A 235 14.43 4.27 -3.09
N SER A 236 15.61 4.35 -3.70
CA SER A 236 15.97 3.49 -4.84
C SER A 236 14.96 3.51 -5.99
N GLY A 237 14.30 4.66 -6.22
CA GLY A 237 13.25 4.86 -7.22
C GLY A 237 11.84 4.50 -6.76
N ILE A 238 11.68 3.93 -5.56
CA ILE A 238 10.36 3.59 -4.99
C ILE A 238 9.78 4.85 -4.36
N PRO A 239 8.58 5.31 -4.77
CA PRO A 239 7.95 6.47 -4.16
C PRO A 239 7.53 6.13 -2.72
N VAL A 240 7.92 6.98 -1.78
CA VAL A 240 7.67 6.81 -0.34
C VAL A 240 7.13 8.09 0.30
N ARG A 241 6.43 7.91 1.43
CA ARG A 241 6.07 8.99 2.37
C ARG A 241 6.84 8.82 3.67
N VAL A 242 7.43 9.89 4.20
CA VAL A 242 8.00 9.89 5.56
C VAL A 242 6.87 9.81 6.58
N VAL A 243 6.92 8.83 7.48
CA VAL A 243 5.89 8.65 8.52
C VAL A 243 6.36 9.10 9.90
N ARG A 244 7.65 8.91 10.22
CA ARG A 244 8.28 9.42 11.44
C ARG A 244 9.80 9.46 11.35
N SER A 245 10.41 10.26 12.22
CA SER A 245 11.83 10.13 12.55
C SER A 245 12.03 9.09 13.64
N VAL A 246 13.08 8.28 13.51
CA VAL A 246 13.53 7.30 14.49
C VAL A 246 14.99 7.58 14.81
N ARG A 247 15.39 7.43 16.07
CA ARG A 247 16.81 7.46 16.46
C ARG A 247 17.31 6.04 16.62
N ASP A 248 18.38 5.69 15.90
CA ASP A 248 19.15 4.47 16.11
C ASP A 248 20.52 4.86 16.69
N GLY A 249 20.64 4.75 18.02
CA GLY A 249 21.78 5.32 18.75
C GLY A 249 21.91 6.83 18.53
N GLN A 250 22.97 7.25 17.82
CA GLN A 250 23.20 8.65 17.46
C GLN A 250 22.70 9.01 16.05
N THR A 251 22.30 8.04 15.25
CA THR A 251 21.90 8.24 13.86
C THR A 251 20.41 8.58 13.78
N LEU A 252 20.10 9.66 13.06
CA LEU A 252 18.73 10.00 12.69
C LEU A 252 18.33 9.20 11.45
N MET A 253 17.26 8.43 11.57
CA MET A 253 16.65 7.68 10.49
C MET A 253 15.23 8.19 10.23
N PHE A 254 14.76 8.06 9.01
CA PHE A 254 13.34 8.16 8.69
C PHE A 254 12.74 6.78 8.53
N GLN A 255 11.63 6.53 9.23
CA GLN A 255 10.71 5.49 8.79
C GLN A 255 9.89 6.05 7.63
N VAL A 256 9.93 5.37 6.50
CA VAL A 256 9.18 5.73 5.30
C VAL A 256 8.23 4.60 4.92
N ALA A 257 7.04 4.93 4.45
CA ALA A 257 6.07 3.98 3.91
C ALA A 257 6.05 4.05 2.39
N ALA A 258 6.06 2.89 1.72
CA ALA A 258 5.90 2.83 0.28
C ALA A 258 4.52 3.37 -0.13
N MET A 259 4.48 4.15 -1.21
CA MET A 259 3.24 4.68 -1.78
C MET A 259 2.62 3.74 -2.83
N LEU A 260 3.35 2.70 -3.23
CA LEU A 260 2.84 1.57 -4.00
C LEU A 260 2.41 0.48 -3.04
N THR A 261 1.25 -0.16 -3.28
CA THR A 261 0.82 -1.33 -2.52
C THR A 261 1.09 -2.58 -3.35
N ASP A 262 2.35 -3.05 -3.30
CA ASP A 262 2.82 -4.18 -4.10
C ASP A 262 3.72 -5.09 -3.26
N ALA A 263 3.10 -6.08 -2.60
CA ALA A 263 3.77 -6.97 -1.67
C ALA A 263 4.95 -7.72 -2.30
N LEU A 264 4.76 -8.23 -3.52
CA LEU A 264 5.74 -9.06 -4.23
C LEU A 264 6.98 -8.27 -4.63
N TYR A 265 6.78 -7.01 -5.01
CA TYR A 265 7.86 -6.11 -5.34
C TYR A 265 8.58 -5.61 -4.07
N LEU A 266 7.81 -5.18 -3.06
CA LEU A 266 8.35 -4.54 -1.86
C LEU A 266 9.12 -5.51 -0.96
N ASP A 267 8.69 -6.77 -0.87
CA ASP A 267 9.45 -7.82 -0.18
C ASP A 267 10.83 -8.00 -0.82
N ARG A 268 10.92 -8.01 -2.16
CA ARG A 268 12.20 -8.11 -2.89
C ARG A 268 13.06 -6.86 -2.73
N ALA A 269 12.43 -5.69 -2.66
CA ALA A 269 13.09 -4.42 -2.37
C ALA A 269 13.49 -4.27 -0.88
N ARG A 270 13.29 -5.31 -0.06
CA ARG A 270 13.60 -5.35 1.39
C ARG A 270 12.85 -4.32 2.22
N PHE A 271 11.68 -3.86 1.75
CA PHE A 271 10.75 -3.18 2.62
C PHE A 271 10.13 -4.21 3.57
N GLN A 272 9.91 -3.80 4.81
CA GLN A 272 9.28 -4.62 5.83
C GLN A 272 7.78 -4.36 5.86
N ARG A 273 7.00 -5.43 5.83
CA ARG A 273 5.55 -5.35 6.07
C ARG A 273 5.29 -4.73 7.45
N TRP A 274 4.61 -3.59 7.46
CA TRP A 274 4.17 -2.94 8.70
C TRP A 274 2.76 -3.39 9.08
N SER A 275 1.88 -3.54 8.10
CA SER A 275 0.54 -4.12 8.21
C SER A 275 0.11 -4.68 6.84
N THR A 276 -1.05 -5.33 6.74
CA THR A 276 -1.53 -5.84 5.44
C THR A 276 -1.68 -4.69 4.44
N GLY A 277 -1.08 -4.82 3.25
CA GLY A 277 -1.05 -3.78 2.23
C GLY A 277 -0.09 -2.60 2.47
N ILE A 278 0.63 -2.55 3.61
CA ILE A 278 1.52 -1.42 3.92
C ILE A 278 2.92 -1.89 4.30
N TYR A 279 3.90 -1.26 3.68
CA TYR A 279 5.30 -1.62 3.71
C TYR A 279 6.17 -0.42 4.04
N THR A 280 7.15 -0.62 4.91
CA THR A 280 8.03 0.45 5.39
C THR A 280 9.50 0.08 5.29
N ALA A 281 10.35 1.10 5.27
CA ALA A 281 11.80 0.96 5.42
C ALA A 281 12.31 2.01 6.40
N LEU A 282 13.44 1.70 7.05
CA LEU A 282 14.24 2.70 7.76
C LEU A 282 15.34 3.17 6.81
N VAL A 283 15.41 4.48 6.59
CA VAL A 283 16.37 5.08 5.65
C VAL A 283 17.05 6.28 6.29
N GLU A 284 18.33 6.45 6.00
CA GLU A 284 19.02 7.70 6.33
C GLU A 284 18.45 8.84 5.48
N PRO A 285 18.32 10.06 6.03
CA PRO A 285 17.83 11.22 5.28
C PRO A 285 18.58 11.46 3.96
N ALA A 286 19.88 11.16 3.91
CA ALA A 286 20.71 11.30 2.71
C ALA A 286 20.31 10.36 1.55
N HIS A 287 19.63 9.24 1.86
CA HIS A 287 19.15 8.28 0.87
C HIS A 287 17.72 8.57 0.40
N LEU A 288 17.04 9.57 0.98
CA LEU A 288 15.74 10.03 0.52
C LEU A 288 15.93 11.08 -0.60
N THR A 289 15.68 10.68 -1.83
CA THR A 289 15.82 11.54 -3.01
C THR A 289 14.47 12.15 -3.43
N ASN A 290 14.49 13.14 -4.32
CA ASN A 290 13.27 13.81 -4.84
C ASN A 290 12.29 14.26 -3.76
N GLN A 291 12.82 14.73 -2.63
CA GLN A 291 11.99 15.08 -1.51
C GLN A 291 11.07 16.25 -1.86
N GLN A 292 9.79 16.08 -1.56
CA GLN A 292 8.79 17.14 -1.63
C GLN A 292 8.10 17.24 -0.27
N ARG A 293 7.77 18.47 0.12
CA ARG A 293 6.95 18.75 1.29
C ARG A 293 5.74 19.54 0.84
N GLN A 294 4.58 19.07 1.25
CA GLN A 294 3.31 19.75 1.05
C GLN A 294 2.53 19.74 2.35
N GLU A 295 1.86 20.85 2.65
CA GLU A 295 0.89 20.91 3.74
C GLU A 295 -0.49 20.51 3.20
N ALA A 296 -1.21 19.69 3.96
CA ALA A 296 -2.57 19.28 3.64
C ALA A 296 -3.54 19.69 4.75
N THR A 297 -4.60 20.39 4.36
CA THR A 297 -5.70 20.80 5.25
C THR A 297 -6.98 20.06 4.86
N PRO A 298 -7.80 19.59 5.82
CA PRO A 298 -9.06 18.95 5.49
C PRO A 298 -10.02 19.91 4.80
N ILE A 299 -10.75 19.40 3.80
CA ILE A 299 -11.87 20.14 3.19
C ILE A 299 -13.05 20.23 4.17
N GLN A 300 -13.20 19.21 5.02
CA GLN A 300 -14.26 19.11 6.02
C GLN A 300 -13.68 18.56 7.33
N TRP A 301 -13.97 19.24 8.44
CA TRP A 301 -13.50 18.89 9.78
C TRP A 301 -14.44 17.91 10.50
N ASP A 302 -15.75 18.11 10.40
CA ASP A 302 -16.71 17.15 10.92
C ASP A 302 -16.90 15.98 9.95
N VAL A 303 -16.41 14.79 10.34
CA VAL A 303 -16.51 13.55 9.55
C VAL A 303 -17.52 12.56 10.12
N ALA A 304 -18.46 13.00 10.97
CA ALA A 304 -19.43 12.12 11.61
C ALA A 304 -20.28 11.32 10.61
N ASP A 305 -20.61 11.92 9.46
CA ASP A 305 -21.40 11.35 8.37
C ASP A 305 -20.57 10.82 7.19
N ARG A 306 -19.24 10.81 7.32
CA ARG A 306 -18.33 10.31 6.27
C ARG A 306 -18.62 8.81 6.04
N PRO A 307 -18.80 8.36 4.77
CA PRO A 307 -18.95 6.95 4.47
C PRO A 307 -17.67 6.17 4.78
N ALA A 308 -17.77 4.85 4.95
CA ALA A 308 -16.62 4.01 5.31
C ALA A 308 -15.52 3.99 4.24
N VAL A 309 -15.87 4.23 2.98
CA VAL A 309 -14.93 4.46 1.87
C VAL A 309 -14.92 5.95 1.53
N ALA A 310 -13.83 6.63 1.84
CA ALA A 310 -13.73 8.07 1.65
C ALA A 310 -13.16 8.46 0.29
N ALA A 311 -12.08 7.81 -0.15
CA ALA A 311 -11.52 8.04 -1.46
C ALA A 311 -12.12 7.03 -2.45
N ARG A 312 -13.02 7.52 -3.31
CA ARG A 312 -13.46 6.80 -4.51
C ARG A 312 -12.88 7.49 -5.74
N VAL A 313 -12.40 6.71 -6.70
CA VAL A 313 -12.00 7.25 -7.99
C VAL A 313 -13.27 7.80 -8.64
N GLY A 314 -13.32 9.13 -8.81
CA GLY A 314 -14.54 9.84 -9.21
C GLY A 314 -15.07 9.42 -10.58
N THR A 315 -14.19 8.99 -11.49
CA THR A 315 -14.56 8.32 -12.74
C THR A 315 -13.92 6.94 -12.76
N PRO A 316 -14.69 5.87 -12.58
CA PRO A 316 -14.15 4.51 -12.60
C PRO A 316 -13.39 4.21 -13.90
N ILE A 317 -12.24 3.55 -13.79
CA ILE A 317 -11.42 3.18 -14.94
C ILE A 317 -12.02 1.95 -15.62
N ASN A 318 -12.23 2.00 -16.92
CA ASN A 318 -12.67 0.85 -17.69
C ASN A 318 -11.49 0.07 -18.25
N PHE A 319 -10.98 -0.89 -17.47
CA PHE A 319 -9.88 -1.76 -17.88
C PHE A 319 -10.22 -2.74 -19.02
N SER A 320 -11.48 -2.78 -19.49
CA SER A 320 -11.84 -3.51 -20.71
C SER A 320 -11.68 -2.66 -21.98
N GLU A 321 -11.48 -1.34 -21.85
CA GLU A 321 -11.21 -0.44 -22.97
C GLU A 321 -9.69 -0.31 -23.17
N PRO A 322 -9.12 -0.78 -24.30
CA PRO A 322 -7.68 -0.80 -24.50
C PRO A 322 -7.01 0.59 -24.35
N THR A 323 -7.69 1.65 -24.74
CA THR A 323 -7.16 3.02 -24.63
C THR A 323 -7.02 3.46 -23.18
N GLU A 324 -8.00 3.14 -22.31
CA GLU A 324 -7.93 3.48 -20.89
C GLU A 324 -6.90 2.62 -20.16
N LEU A 325 -6.89 1.32 -20.45
CA LEU A 325 -5.88 0.38 -19.95
C LEU A 325 -4.45 0.86 -20.26
N LEU A 326 -4.17 1.24 -21.52
CA LEU A 326 -2.86 1.74 -21.93
C LEU A 326 -2.52 3.08 -21.29
N ARG A 327 -3.48 4.00 -21.19
CA ARG A 327 -3.28 5.27 -20.50
C ARG A 327 -2.84 5.04 -19.06
N GLU A 328 -3.52 4.16 -18.33
CA GLU A 328 -3.12 3.87 -16.94
C GLU A 328 -1.81 3.10 -16.84
N THR A 329 -1.51 2.23 -17.80
CA THR A 329 -0.19 1.58 -17.89
C THR A 329 0.92 2.63 -18.04
N PHE A 330 0.74 3.60 -18.94
CA PHE A 330 1.74 4.66 -19.19
C PHE A 330 1.87 5.62 -18.00
N ASN A 331 0.74 6.00 -17.40
CA ASN A 331 0.72 6.84 -16.19
C ASN A 331 1.46 6.19 -15.03
N LEU A 332 1.30 4.87 -14.86
CA LEU A 332 1.94 4.14 -13.77
C LEU A 332 3.46 3.99 -14.00
N LEU A 333 3.88 3.73 -15.24
CA LEU A 333 5.30 3.67 -15.61
C LEU A 333 5.99 5.02 -15.32
N ALA A 334 5.38 6.12 -15.80
CA ALA A 334 5.87 7.48 -15.59
C ALA A 334 5.95 7.91 -14.11
N GLN A 335 5.10 7.36 -13.24
CA GLN A 335 5.13 7.64 -11.79
C GLN A 335 6.31 6.97 -11.07
N THR A 336 6.89 5.94 -11.67
CA THR A 336 8.07 5.23 -11.14
C THR A 336 9.36 5.58 -11.87
N ALA A 337 9.28 6.59 -12.74
CA ALA A 337 10.38 7.02 -13.57
C ALA A 337 11.47 7.75 -12.76
N PRO A 338 12.75 7.55 -13.08
CA PRO A 338 13.83 8.20 -12.35
C PRO A 338 13.79 9.73 -12.55
N PRO A 339 14.28 10.53 -11.59
CA PRO A 339 14.33 11.97 -11.72
C PRO A 339 15.05 12.43 -13.00
N GLY A 340 14.46 13.42 -13.67
CA GLY A 340 15.05 14.01 -14.88
C GLY A 340 14.90 13.15 -16.15
N TRP A 341 14.09 12.09 -16.12
CA TRP A 341 13.75 11.32 -17.31
C TRP A 341 13.10 12.18 -18.41
N GLU A 342 13.32 11.80 -19.65
CA GLU A 342 12.68 12.38 -20.85
C GLU A 342 11.83 11.34 -21.58
N GLU A 343 12.31 10.10 -21.62
CA GLU A 343 11.67 8.96 -22.27
C GLU A 343 12.01 7.67 -21.51
N GLU A 344 11.06 6.75 -21.40
CA GLU A 344 11.22 5.42 -20.83
C GLU A 344 10.86 4.36 -21.85
N THR A 345 11.70 3.34 -21.94
CA THR A 345 11.43 2.13 -22.71
C THR A 345 11.37 0.94 -21.78
N LEU A 346 10.25 0.21 -21.83
CA LEU A 346 10.04 -1.03 -21.10
C LEU A 346 9.75 -2.14 -22.10
N ARG A 347 10.55 -3.21 -22.07
CA ARG A 347 10.29 -4.44 -22.83
C ARG A 347 9.90 -5.54 -21.85
N VAL A 348 8.74 -6.14 -22.08
CA VAL A 348 8.20 -7.24 -21.27
C VAL A 348 7.90 -8.43 -22.17
N GLN A 349 8.46 -9.58 -21.84
CA GLN A 349 8.09 -10.88 -22.40
C GLN A 349 7.11 -11.58 -21.45
N LEU A 350 5.95 -11.97 -21.97
CA LEU A 350 4.87 -12.63 -21.24
C LEU A 350 4.57 -13.99 -21.87
N VAL A 351 4.88 -15.07 -21.14
CA VAL A 351 4.67 -16.45 -21.58
C VAL A 351 4.12 -17.25 -20.42
N GLY A 352 2.89 -17.75 -20.55
CA GLY A 352 2.19 -18.41 -19.45
C GLY A 352 2.07 -17.47 -18.25
N GLN A 353 2.51 -17.92 -17.09
CA GLN A 353 2.62 -17.12 -15.88
C GLN A 353 3.99 -16.42 -15.74
N SER A 354 4.96 -16.71 -16.61
CA SER A 354 6.24 -16.01 -16.58
C SER A 354 6.15 -14.61 -17.17
N ALA A 355 6.66 -13.63 -16.44
CA ALA A 355 6.95 -12.30 -16.94
C ALA A 355 8.45 -12.02 -16.78
N ILE A 356 9.09 -11.68 -17.88
CA ILE A 356 10.51 -11.35 -17.93
C ILE A 356 10.62 -9.97 -18.57
N TYR A 357 11.40 -9.06 -17.99
CA TYR A 357 11.42 -7.69 -18.50
C TYR A 357 12.77 -7.01 -18.33
N GLU A 358 12.99 -5.98 -19.15
CA GLU A 358 14.07 -5.00 -19.01
C GLU A 358 13.50 -3.60 -19.24
N GLY A 359 14.04 -2.59 -18.56
CA GLY A 359 13.59 -1.22 -18.74
C GLY A 359 14.71 -0.21 -18.57
N TYR A 360 14.67 0.87 -19.34
CA TYR A 360 15.60 1.99 -19.21
C TYR A 360 14.88 3.32 -19.44
N ALA A 361 15.36 4.36 -18.76
CA ALA A 361 14.98 5.74 -18.96
C ALA A 361 16.13 6.50 -19.60
N LYS A 362 15.85 7.27 -20.65
CA LYS A 362 16.72 8.32 -21.15
C LYS A 362 16.57 9.55 -20.27
N LEU A 363 17.70 10.05 -19.77
CA LEU A 363 17.80 11.26 -18.95
C LEU A 363 18.34 12.43 -19.78
N ALA A 364 18.21 13.64 -19.24
CA ALA A 364 18.82 14.82 -19.82
C ALA A 364 20.35 14.63 -19.99
N GLY A 365 20.89 15.12 -21.11
CA GLY A 365 22.34 15.10 -21.37
C GLY A 365 22.89 13.77 -21.90
N ASP A 366 22.07 12.97 -22.58
CA ASP A 366 22.45 11.69 -23.23
C ASP A 366 22.91 10.60 -22.24
N GLN A 367 22.37 10.66 -21.02
CA GLN A 367 22.55 9.63 -20.00
C GLN A 367 21.37 8.66 -20.02
N ASN A 368 21.60 7.41 -19.63
CA ASN A 368 20.55 6.41 -19.45
C ASN A 368 20.58 5.88 -18.02
N ALA A 369 19.41 5.58 -17.46
CA ALA A 369 19.25 4.91 -16.19
C ALA A 369 18.41 3.65 -16.38
N SER A 370 18.77 2.54 -15.72
CA SER A 370 17.91 1.36 -15.65
C SER A 370 16.66 1.69 -14.83
N LEU A 371 15.50 1.20 -15.26
CA LEU A 371 14.30 1.22 -14.41
C LEU A 371 14.54 0.26 -13.24
N ARG A 372 14.50 0.80 -12.01
CA ARG A 372 14.69 0.03 -10.78
C ARG A 372 13.38 -0.54 -10.22
N VAL A 373 12.26 0.08 -10.61
CA VAL A 373 10.92 -0.24 -10.16
C VAL A 373 10.08 -0.58 -11.39
N LEU A 374 9.41 -1.73 -11.35
CA LEU A 374 8.31 -2.03 -12.26
C LEU A 374 7.11 -2.47 -11.43
N PRO A 375 6.07 -1.63 -11.26
CA PRO A 375 4.87 -2.02 -10.55
C PRO A 375 4.25 -3.28 -11.18
N THR A 376 3.94 -4.29 -10.36
CA THR A 376 3.37 -5.57 -10.81
C THR A 376 2.04 -5.34 -11.55
N ALA A 377 1.32 -4.27 -11.20
CA ALA A 377 0.12 -3.82 -11.91
C ALA A 377 0.32 -3.64 -13.43
N ILE A 378 1.50 -3.21 -13.89
CA ILE A 378 1.80 -3.09 -15.34
C ILE A 378 1.76 -4.47 -16.00
N ILE A 379 2.23 -5.52 -15.31
CA ILE A 379 2.16 -6.90 -15.80
C ILE A 379 0.70 -7.35 -15.91
N HIS A 380 -0.15 -7.02 -14.94
CA HIS A 380 -1.59 -7.30 -15.02
C HIS A 380 -2.25 -6.57 -16.20
N HIS A 381 -1.90 -5.31 -16.43
CA HIS A 381 -2.44 -4.53 -17.54
C HIS A 381 -2.05 -5.15 -18.90
N LEU A 382 -0.79 -5.53 -19.07
CA LEU A 382 -0.31 -6.19 -20.27
C LEU A 382 -0.94 -7.57 -20.48
N ARG A 383 -1.13 -8.37 -19.42
CA ARG A 383 -1.85 -9.66 -19.52
C ARG A 383 -3.30 -9.46 -19.92
N ARG A 384 -3.96 -8.44 -19.37
CA ARG A 384 -5.34 -8.09 -19.76
C ARG A 384 -5.41 -7.72 -21.23
N LEU A 385 -4.50 -6.87 -21.71
CA LEU A 385 -4.44 -6.50 -23.12
C LEU A 385 -4.19 -7.71 -24.04
N LYS A 386 -3.29 -8.62 -23.64
CA LYS A 386 -3.03 -9.87 -24.37
C LYS A 386 -4.29 -10.72 -24.50
N GLN A 387 -5.07 -10.84 -23.42
CA GLN A 387 -6.34 -11.56 -23.40
C GLN A 387 -7.39 -10.89 -24.28
N ASP A 388 -7.55 -9.57 -24.19
CA ASP A 388 -8.53 -8.82 -24.98
C ASP A 388 -8.24 -8.94 -26.48
N ARG A 389 -6.96 -8.91 -26.88
CA ARG A 389 -6.53 -9.16 -28.27
C ARG A 389 -6.91 -10.57 -28.75
N ALA A 390 -6.68 -11.59 -27.92
CA ALA A 390 -7.07 -12.96 -28.25
C ALA A 390 -8.60 -13.11 -28.42
N ILE A 391 -9.38 -12.45 -27.57
CA ILE A 391 -10.85 -12.41 -27.67
C ILE A 391 -11.30 -11.71 -28.96
N ALA A 392 -10.58 -10.66 -29.39
CA ALA A 392 -10.82 -9.97 -30.65
C ALA A 392 -10.38 -10.77 -31.90
N GLY A 393 -9.79 -11.96 -31.73
CA GLY A 393 -9.30 -12.80 -32.83
C GLY A 393 -7.93 -12.38 -33.36
N GLU A 394 -7.21 -11.52 -32.65
CA GLU A 394 -5.82 -11.15 -32.97
C GLU A 394 -4.85 -12.11 -32.27
N ASP A 395 -3.66 -12.30 -32.86
CA ASP A 395 -2.65 -13.15 -32.25
C ASP A 395 -2.17 -12.56 -30.91
N PRO A 396 -2.18 -13.35 -29.82
CA PRO A 396 -1.70 -12.90 -28.51
C PRO A 396 -0.20 -12.73 -28.56
N PHE A 397 0.28 -11.58 -28.08
CA PHE A 397 1.70 -11.26 -28.13
C PHE A 397 2.50 -12.00 -27.07
N LEU A 398 3.76 -12.28 -27.39
CA LEU A 398 4.75 -12.85 -26.48
C LEU A 398 5.65 -11.77 -25.90
N VAL A 399 5.82 -10.64 -26.61
CA VAL A 399 6.60 -9.48 -26.16
C VAL A 399 5.80 -8.21 -26.38
N ALA A 400 5.83 -7.32 -25.38
CA ALA A 400 5.36 -5.95 -25.44
C ALA A 400 6.54 -5.00 -25.23
N VAL A 401 6.63 -3.94 -26.04
CA VAL A 401 7.60 -2.85 -25.89
C VAL A 401 6.82 -1.55 -25.76
N ILE A 402 6.85 -0.99 -24.56
CA ILE A 402 6.26 0.30 -24.22
C ILE A 402 7.34 1.36 -24.33
N ASN A 403 7.03 2.48 -25.00
CA ASN A 403 7.82 3.69 -24.94
C ASN A 403 6.92 4.82 -24.43
N VAL A 404 7.33 5.52 -23.38
CA VAL A 404 6.58 6.63 -22.78
C VAL A 404 7.49 7.84 -22.71
N ARG A 405 6.97 9.02 -23.04
CA ARG A 405 7.67 10.30 -22.95
C ARG A 405 7.08 11.13 -21.81
N LYS A 406 7.88 12.03 -21.25
CA LYS A 406 7.48 12.87 -20.11
C LYS A 406 6.29 13.77 -20.39
N ASP A 407 6.04 14.09 -21.66
CA ASP A 407 4.86 14.85 -22.10
C ASP A 407 3.55 14.03 -22.10
N GLY A 408 3.60 12.77 -21.66
CA GLY A 408 2.47 11.86 -21.57
C GLY A 408 2.18 11.10 -22.87
N GLN A 409 2.97 11.30 -23.94
CA GLN A 409 2.85 10.50 -25.15
C GLN A 409 3.44 9.10 -24.92
N GLY A 410 2.71 8.06 -25.34
CA GLY A 410 3.17 6.68 -25.24
C GLY A 410 2.83 5.86 -26.47
N GLN A 411 3.63 4.83 -26.72
CA GLN A 411 3.43 3.86 -27.79
C GLN A 411 3.64 2.45 -27.27
N LEU A 412 2.83 1.52 -27.75
CA LEU A 412 2.99 0.09 -27.53
C LEU A 412 3.30 -0.59 -28.87
N ASN A 413 4.38 -1.35 -28.91
CA ASN A 413 4.69 -2.28 -29.98
C ASN A 413 4.62 -3.71 -29.43
N VAL A 414 4.06 -4.64 -30.20
CA VAL A 414 3.92 -6.03 -29.77
C VAL A 414 4.54 -6.98 -30.79
N ASN A 415 5.13 -8.07 -30.31
CA ASN A 415 5.57 -9.19 -31.13
C ASN A 415 4.82 -10.46 -30.72
N ALA A 416 4.10 -11.06 -31.67
CA ALA A 416 3.39 -12.32 -31.50
C ALA A 416 4.02 -13.48 -32.28
N ALA A 417 4.94 -13.23 -33.20
CA ALA A 417 5.37 -14.21 -34.21
C ALA A 417 6.83 -14.63 -34.07
N GLU A 418 7.74 -13.67 -33.87
CA GLU A 418 9.17 -13.93 -33.79
C GLU A 418 9.55 -14.52 -32.43
N GLU A 419 10.55 -15.40 -32.43
CA GLU A 419 11.07 -16.00 -31.20
C GLU A 419 11.55 -14.91 -30.23
N PRO A 420 11.01 -14.84 -29.00
CA PRO A 420 11.41 -13.83 -28.03
C PRO A 420 12.89 -13.96 -27.63
N VAL A 421 13.56 -12.82 -27.43
CA VAL A 421 14.98 -12.77 -27.07
C VAL A 421 15.32 -13.48 -25.77
N TRP A 422 14.37 -13.57 -24.83
CA TRP A 422 14.52 -14.29 -23.56
C TRP A 422 13.77 -15.61 -23.54
N ALA A 423 13.51 -16.21 -24.70
CA ALA A 423 12.72 -17.45 -24.76
C ALA A 423 13.35 -18.60 -23.95
N ASP A 424 14.68 -18.62 -23.86
CA ASP A 424 15.43 -19.63 -23.10
C ASP A 424 15.43 -19.44 -21.58
N LEU A 425 15.03 -18.25 -21.10
CA LEU A 425 14.88 -18.00 -19.66
C LEU A 425 13.52 -18.48 -19.13
N VAL A 426 12.55 -18.72 -20.03
CA VAL A 426 11.19 -19.15 -19.66
C VAL A 426 11.16 -20.67 -19.44
N PRO A 427 10.68 -21.14 -18.28
CA PRO A 427 10.50 -22.57 -18.02
C PRO A 427 9.66 -23.27 -19.08
N ALA A 428 10.00 -24.54 -19.35
CA ALA A 428 9.33 -25.38 -20.35
C ALA A 428 7.81 -25.54 -20.12
N GLU A 429 7.39 -25.58 -18.86
CA GLU A 429 5.97 -25.63 -18.46
C GLU A 429 5.18 -24.39 -18.88
N GLU A 430 5.82 -23.21 -18.87
CA GLU A 430 5.14 -21.96 -19.17
C GLU A 430 4.83 -21.80 -20.66
N TRP A 431 5.62 -22.41 -21.52
CA TRP A 431 5.30 -22.54 -22.95
C TRP A 431 4.07 -23.44 -23.18
N HIS A 432 3.91 -24.50 -22.39
CA HIS A 432 2.71 -25.33 -22.44
C HIS A 432 1.49 -24.58 -21.91
N ASN A 433 1.64 -23.85 -20.81
CA ASN A 433 0.60 -22.99 -20.25
C ASN A 433 0.16 -21.93 -21.27
N GLU A 434 1.11 -21.27 -21.93
CA GLU A 434 0.89 -20.27 -22.96
C GLU A 434 0.03 -20.81 -24.11
N VAL A 435 0.40 -21.94 -24.70
CA VAL A 435 -0.32 -22.51 -25.85
C VAL A 435 -1.66 -23.12 -25.44
N SER A 436 -1.77 -23.61 -24.20
CA SER A 436 -3.04 -24.10 -23.66
C SER A 436 -4.03 -22.95 -23.43
N ALA A 437 -3.55 -21.82 -22.92
CA ALA A 437 -4.32 -20.61 -22.69
C ALA A 437 -4.69 -19.88 -23.99
N PHE A 438 -3.76 -19.87 -24.94
CA PHE A 438 -3.88 -19.18 -26.22
C PHE A 438 -3.58 -20.16 -27.37
N PRO A 439 -4.55 -21.02 -27.74
CA PRO A 439 -4.33 -22.01 -28.79
C PRO A 439 -3.97 -21.35 -30.12
N ARG A 440 -2.82 -21.75 -30.66
CA ARG A 440 -2.38 -21.40 -32.03
C ARG A 440 -2.57 -22.62 -32.92
N SER A 441 -2.96 -22.42 -34.18
CA SER A 441 -3.16 -23.54 -35.12
C SER A 441 -2.67 -23.17 -36.53
N GLY A 442 -2.23 -24.18 -37.28
CA GLY A 442 -1.79 -24.02 -38.66
C GLY A 442 -0.66 -22.99 -38.82
N GLU A 443 -0.86 -22.03 -39.70
CA GLU A 443 0.10 -20.97 -40.03
C GLU A 443 0.41 -20.02 -38.86
N ASN A 444 -0.43 -19.98 -37.80
CA ASN A 444 -0.23 -19.12 -36.64
C ASN A 444 0.65 -19.76 -35.54
N MET A 445 1.11 -21.00 -35.74
CA MET A 445 2.05 -21.68 -34.85
C MET A 445 3.47 -21.67 -35.46
N PRO A 446 4.39 -20.83 -34.98
CA PRO A 446 5.74 -20.75 -35.53
C PRO A 446 6.56 -22.03 -35.31
N ASP A 447 7.44 -22.36 -36.26
CA ASP A 447 8.32 -23.54 -36.17
C ASP A 447 9.19 -23.55 -34.91
N TRP A 448 9.68 -22.39 -34.48
CA TRP A 448 10.48 -22.26 -33.26
C TRP A 448 9.68 -22.68 -32.01
N LEU A 449 8.38 -22.34 -31.96
CA LEU A 449 7.51 -22.67 -30.84
C LEU A 449 7.18 -24.17 -30.82
N LEU A 450 6.91 -24.76 -32.00
CA LEU A 450 6.76 -26.21 -32.14
C LEU A 450 8.00 -26.97 -31.66
N ASN A 451 9.18 -26.53 -32.07
CA ASN A 451 10.45 -27.13 -31.65
C ASN A 451 10.64 -27.04 -30.13
N ARG A 452 10.25 -25.91 -29.51
CA ARG A 452 10.34 -25.70 -28.06
C ARG A 452 9.37 -26.59 -27.29
N LEU A 453 8.12 -26.70 -27.71
CA LEU A 453 7.14 -27.62 -27.12
C LEU A 453 7.59 -29.09 -27.26
N ALA A 454 8.14 -29.47 -28.41
CA ALA A 454 8.66 -30.82 -28.63
C ALA A 454 9.90 -31.13 -27.76
N ARG A 455 10.73 -30.14 -27.45
CA ARG A 455 11.85 -30.28 -26.48
C ARG A 455 11.31 -30.42 -25.07
N ALA A 456 10.38 -29.56 -24.67
CA ALA A 456 9.75 -29.57 -23.36
C ALA A 456 9.00 -30.88 -23.06
N HIS A 457 8.32 -31.47 -24.04
CA HIS A 457 7.66 -32.78 -23.88
C HIS A 457 8.65 -33.94 -23.61
N ARG A 458 9.91 -33.80 -24.02
CA ARG A 458 10.98 -34.77 -23.70
C ARG A 458 11.57 -34.58 -22.30
N GLU A 459 11.31 -33.43 -21.66
CA GLU A 459 11.83 -33.06 -20.34
C GLU A 459 10.76 -33.18 -19.23
N ALA A 460 9.47 -33.17 -19.58
CA ALA A 460 8.35 -33.19 -18.63
C ALA A 460 7.59 -34.53 -18.64
N GLU A 461 8.04 -35.49 -17.83
CA GLU A 461 7.22 -36.60 -17.33
C GLU A 461 6.70 -36.29 -15.91
N VAL A 462 6.01 -35.15 -15.69
CA VAL A 462 5.14 -34.97 -14.51
C VAL A 462 3.95 -34.07 -14.86
N SER A 463 2.76 -34.49 -14.44
CA SER A 463 1.43 -33.99 -14.77
C SER A 463 1.02 -32.66 -14.11
N HIS A 464 0.15 -31.88 -14.77
CA HIS A 464 -1.00 -31.22 -14.14
C HIS A 464 -2.18 -31.02 -15.12
N VAL A 465 -3.40 -31.18 -14.61
CA VAL A 465 -4.68 -30.98 -15.34
C VAL A 465 -5.41 -29.80 -14.71
N GLY A 466 -5.66 -28.74 -15.49
CA GLY A 466 -6.39 -27.54 -15.08
C GLY A 466 -6.12 -26.35 -16.01
N SER A 467 -6.96 -25.31 -15.97
CA SER A 467 -6.66 -24.03 -16.64
C SER A 467 -5.42 -23.40 -15.99
N PRO A 468 -4.44 -22.91 -16.76
CA PRO A 468 -3.16 -22.42 -16.22
C PRO A 468 -3.23 -21.00 -15.64
N TYR A 469 -4.40 -20.33 -15.68
CA TYR A 469 -4.58 -19.08 -14.97
C TYR A 469 -5.05 -19.36 -13.55
N SER A 470 -4.17 -19.19 -12.57
CA SER A 470 -4.59 -18.95 -11.19
C SER A 470 -5.33 -17.62 -11.12
N ALA A 471 -6.25 -17.49 -10.14
CA ALA A 471 -6.85 -16.19 -9.79
C ALA A 471 -5.76 -15.14 -9.48
N ASP A 472 -4.61 -15.60 -8.98
CA ASP A 472 -3.39 -14.82 -8.83
C ASP A 472 -2.54 -14.87 -10.11
N LEU A 473 -2.54 -13.79 -10.89
CA LEU A 473 -1.79 -13.65 -12.14
C LEU A 473 -0.32 -13.24 -11.93
N THR A 474 0.27 -13.42 -10.75
CA THR A 474 1.65 -12.95 -10.47
C THR A 474 2.65 -14.07 -10.19
N ALA A 475 2.21 -15.32 -10.05
CA ALA A 475 3.10 -16.47 -9.95
C ALA A 475 4.06 -16.50 -11.17
N GLY A 476 5.38 -16.62 -10.97
CA GLY A 476 6.35 -16.78 -12.06
C GLY A 476 7.06 -15.53 -12.62
N ILE A 477 6.89 -14.32 -12.05
CA ILE A 477 7.65 -13.13 -12.50
C ILE A 477 9.17 -13.32 -12.24
N GLN A 478 9.99 -13.27 -13.29
CA GLN A 478 11.46 -13.32 -13.24
C GLN A 478 12.05 -11.96 -13.62
N TRP A 479 12.86 -11.41 -12.71
CA TRP A 479 13.51 -10.11 -12.86
C TRP A 479 14.85 -10.33 -13.56
N ILE A 480 15.07 -9.78 -14.77
CA ILE A 480 16.41 -9.79 -15.40
C ILE A 480 17.24 -8.70 -14.73
N GLY A 481 17.85 -9.06 -13.61
CA GLY A 481 18.63 -8.13 -12.80
C GLY A 481 18.20 -8.28 -11.36
N GLU A 482 18.83 -9.22 -10.66
CA GLU A 482 18.94 -9.12 -9.21
C GLU A 482 19.37 -7.68 -8.90
N LEU A 483 18.63 -7.00 -8.03
CA LEU A 483 19.09 -5.78 -7.38
C LEU A 483 20.38 -6.15 -6.64
N GLN A 484 21.51 -6.06 -7.33
CA GLN A 484 22.80 -6.07 -6.68
C GLN A 484 22.76 -4.88 -5.72
N PRO A 485 22.96 -5.10 -4.42
CA PRO A 485 23.11 -3.98 -3.49
C PRO A 485 24.28 -3.14 -4.00
N THR A 486 24.02 -1.89 -4.34
CA THR A 486 25.09 -0.91 -4.35
C THR A 486 25.46 -0.70 -2.90
N ASP A 487 26.68 -1.12 -2.54
CA ASP A 487 27.34 -0.82 -1.27
C ASP A 487 27.22 0.66 -0.88
#